data_AF-H3B4K3-F1
#
_entry.id   AF-H3B4K3-F1
#
_cell.length_a   1.000
_cell.length_b   1.000
_cell.length_c   1.000
_cell.angle_alpha   90.00
_cell.angle_beta   90.00
_cell.angle_gamma   90.00
#
_symmetry.space_group_name_H-M   'P 1'
#
loop_
_entity.id
_entity.type
_entity.pdbx_description
1 polymer ?
#
loop_
_entity_poly.entity_id
_entity_poly.type
_entity_poly.pdbx_seq_one_letter_code
_entity_poly.pdbx_strand_id
1 'polypeptide(L)'
;PKLKLVCGDVEGKFDALFNRVRTIQKKSGEFDLLLCVGNFFGSSSEAESDWEKYKAREKKAPIQTYVLGAVHQETVKYFSDVDGCDLVENITYLGRKGVFSGVSGLQIAYLSGIESRSEPAPAYAFTAKDVTSLKAPLVSNSKFKGVDILLTSPWPKGVWQYGNN
;
A
#
# COMPACT_ATOMS: atom_id res chain seq x y z
N PRO A 1 17.37 14.59 4.64
CA PRO A 1 16.26 14.13 3.76
C PRO A 1 15.81 12.72 4.18
N LYS A 2 14.53 12.55 4.48
CA LYS A 2 13.94 11.25 4.83
C LYS A 2 13.70 10.42 3.57
N LEU A 3 14.46 9.34 3.41
CA LEU A 3 14.48 8.52 2.20
C LEU A 3 13.39 7.45 2.30
N LYS A 4 12.57 7.32 1.25
CA LYS A 4 11.49 6.32 1.17
C LYS A 4 11.73 5.41 -0.01
N LEU A 5 11.33 4.14 0.15
CA LEU A 5 11.27 3.18 -0.94
C LEU A 5 9.81 3.01 -1.39
N VAL A 6 9.62 2.79 -2.69
CA VAL A 6 8.33 2.45 -3.27
C VAL A 6 8.52 1.20 -4.13
N CYS A 7 7.60 0.24 -4.02
CA CYS A 7 7.56 -0.92 -4.90
C CYS A 7 6.15 -1.11 -5.48
N GLY A 8 6.09 -1.66 -6.70
CA GLY A 8 4.86 -2.11 -7.35
C GLY A 8 4.46 -3.49 -6.85
N ASP A 9 4.11 -4.37 -7.78
CA ASP A 9 3.62 -5.72 -7.47
C ASP A 9 4.71 -6.61 -6.87
N VAL A 10 4.38 -7.23 -5.73
CA VAL A 10 5.21 -8.19 -5.01
C VAL A 10 4.75 -9.61 -5.30
N GLU A 11 3.44 -9.83 -5.45
CA GLU A 11 2.83 -11.12 -5.79
C GLU A 11 3.29 -12.25 -4.85
N GLY A 12 3.41 -11.96 -3.56
CA GLY A 12 3.86 -12.92 -2.55
C GLY A 12 5.37 -13.24 -2.57
N LYS A 13 6.16 -12.59 -3.42
CA LYS A 13 7.63 -12.77 -3.48
C LYS A 13 8.33 -11.93 -2.40
N PHE A 14 7.95 -12.11 -1.14
CA PHE A 14 8.40 -11.30 0.00
C PHE A 14 9.92 -11.32 0.16
N ASP A 15 10.54 -12.50 0.04
CA ASP A 15 11.99 -12.61 0.12
C ASP A 15 12.71 -11.82 -0.97
N ALA A 16 12.20 -11.83 -2.20
CA ALA A 16 12.80 -11.08 -3.30
C ALA A 16 12.74 -9.56 -3.00
N LEU A 17 11.58 -9.08 -2.56
CA LEU A 17 11.38 -7.70 -2.12
C LEU A 17 12.36 -7.33 -1.00
N PHE A 18 12.34 -8.07 0.11
CA PHE A 18 13.08 -7.68 1.31
C PHE A 18 14.58 -7.93 1.19
N ASN A 19 15.03 -8.90 0.38
CA ASN A 19 16.44 -9.01 0.01
C ASN A 19 16.88 -7.77 -0.78
N ARG A 20 16.06 -7.30 -1.74
CA ARG A 20 16.37 -6.09 -2.52
C ARG A 20 16.45 -4.86 -1.63
N VAL A 21 15.51 -4.70 -0.69
CA VAL A 21 15.51 -3.61 0.30
C VAL A 21 16.79 -3.64 1.13
N ARG A 22 17.18 -4.79 1.70
CA ARG A 22 18.44 -4.94 2.45
C ARG A 22 19.66 -4.57 1.62
N THR A 23 19.72 -4.99 0.36
CA THR A 23 20.82 -4.64 -0.54
C THR A 23 20.88 -3.12 -0.79
N ILE A 24 19.75 -2.46 -0.96
CA ILE A 24 19.69 -1.01 -1.16
C ILE A 24 20.11 -0.27 0.10
N GLN A 25 19.61 -0.67 1.28
CA GLN A 25 20.01 -0.07 2.56
C GLN A 25 21.52 -0.17 2.81
N LYS A 26 22.11 -1.34 2.56
CA LYS A 26 23.57 -1.54 2.67
C LYS A 26 24.38 -0.60 1.77
N LYS A 27 23.83 -0.21 0.61
CA LYS A 27 24.53 0.64 -0.37
C LYS A 27 24.29 2.13 -0.15
N SER A 28 23.06 2.50 0.20
CA SER A 28 22.59 3.88 0.17
C SER A 28 22.25 4.46 1.55
N GLY A 29 22.42 3.67 2.62
CA GLY A 29 22.04 4.03 3.98
C GLY A 29 20.60 3.64 4.30
N GLU A 30 20.20 3.89 5.55
CA GLU A 30 18.87 3.53 6.05
C GLU A 30 17.75 4.38 5.43
N PHE A 31 16.60 3.75 5.20
CA PHE A 31 15.37 4.36 4.71
C PHE A 31 14.35 4.35 5.85
N ASP A 32 13.39 5.29 5.84
CA ASP A 32 12.40 5.39 6.91
C ASP A 32 11.26 4.37 6.75
N LEU A 33 10.81 4.15 5.51
CA LEU A 33 9.69 3.27 5.21
C LEU A 33 9.74 2.73 3.77
N LEU A 34 8.96 1.66 3.54
CA LEU A 34 8.63 1.10 2.24
C LEU A 34 7.12 1.24 1.98
N LEU A 35 6.74 1.76 0.81
CA LEU A 35 5.35 1.82 0.33
C LEU A 35 5.16 0.79 -0.78
N CYS A 36 4.31 -0.22 -0.56
CA CYS A 36 3.89 -1.16 -1.59
C CYS A 36 2.56 -0.70 -2.19
N VAL A 37 2.61 -0.22 -3.43
CA VAL A 37 1.42 0.27 -4.15
C VAL A 37 0.74 -0.82 -4.97
N GLY A 38 1.47 -1.90 -5.30
CA GLY A 38 0.95 -3.03 -6.04
C GLY A 38 0.45 -4.17 -5.17
N ASN A 39 0.22 -5.32 -5.81
CA ASN A 39 -0.21 -6.55 -5.16
C ASN A 39 0.85 -7.06 -4.18
N PHE A 40 0.59 -6.92 -2.88
CA PHE A 40 1.53 -7.41 -1.86
C PHE A 40 1.51 -8.95 -1.76
N PHE A 41 0.30 -9.51 -1.66
CA PHE A 41 0.08 -10.95 -1.56
C PHE A 41 -0.03 -11.61 -2.94
N GLY A 42 0.32 -12.89 -3.00
CA GLY A 42 0.09 -13.77 -4.16
C GLY A 42 -0.89 -14.89 -3.81
N SER A 43 -1.43 -15.57 -4.82
CA SER A 43 -2.41 -16.65 -4.65
C SER A 43 -1.81 -18.07 -4.71
N SER A 44 -0.49 -18.19 -4.92
CA SER A 44 0.17 -19.49 -5.04
C SER A 44 0.42 -20.15 -3.68
N SER A 45 0.55 -21.48 -3.66
CA SER A 45 0.92 -22.24 -2.45
C SER A 45 2.24 -21.79 -1.85
N GLU A 46 3.19 -21.37 -2.69
CA GLU A 46 4.50 -20.88 -2.27
C GLU A 46 4.39 -19.53 -1.58
N ALA A 47 3.55 -18.62 -2.10
CA ALA A 47 3.28 -17.32 -1.48
C ALA A 47 2.64 -17.49 -0.09
N GLU A 48 1.66 -18.40 0.03
CA GLU A 48 1.04 -18.74 1.31
C GLU A 48 2.06 -19.31 2.31
N SER A 49 2.84 -20.31 1.88
CA SER A 49 3.86 -20.93 2.72
C SER A 49 4.92 -19.92 3.18
N ASP A 50 5.28 -18.97 2.32
CA ASP A 50 6.23 -17.93 2.70
C ASP A 50 5.61 -16.93 3.69
N TRP A 51 4.33 -16.56 3.49
CA TRP A 51 3.61 -15.69 4.40
C TRP A 51 3.47 -16.28 5.81
N GLU A 52 3.24 -17.60 5.94
CA GLU A 52 3.20 -18.28 7.24
C GLU A 52 4.48 -18.06 8.05
N LYS A 53 5.66 -18.00 7.41
CA LYS A 53 6.95 -17.76 8.09
C LYS A 53 7.02 -16.34 8.67
N TYR A 54 6.41 -15.35 8.02
CA TYR A 54 6.31 -13.99 8.57
C TYR A 54 5.32 -13.95 9.74
N LYS A 55 4.18 -14.64 9.65
CA LYS A 55 3.22 -14.76 10.77
C LYS A 55 3.82 -15.48 11.98
N ALA A 56 4.60 -16.53 11.76
CA ALA A 56 5.33 -17.26 12.78
C ALA A 56 6.57 -16.51 13.33
N ARG A 57 6.89 -15.33 12.77
CA ARG A 57 8.07 -14.51 13.12
C ARG A 57 9.42 -15.19 12.86
N GLU A 58 9.46 -16.21 12.02
CA GLU A 58 10.70 -16.79 11.50
C GLU A 58 11.39 -15.83 10.52
N LYS A 59 10.59 -15.00 9.84
CA LYS A 59 11.03 -13.91 8.97
C LYS A 59 10.46 -12.58 9.43
N LYS A 60 11.18 -11.51 9.12
CA LYS A 60 10.81 -10.14 9.49
C LYS A 60 11.12 -9.17 8.35
N ALA A 61 10.20 -8.23 8.12
CA ALA A 61 10.45 -7.11 7.20
C ALA A 61 11.59 -6.23 7.76
N PRO A 62 12.61 -5.89 6.96
CA PRO A 62 13.79 -5.14 7.39
C PRO A 62 13.49 -3.66 7.67
N ILE A 63 12.29 -3.18 7.33
CA ILE A 63 11.85 -1.80 7.42
C ILE A 63 10.34 -1.75 7.60
N GLN A 64 9.80 -0.69 8.22
CA GLN A 64 8.36 -0.45 8.27
C GLN A 64 7.80 -0.40 6.84
N THR A 65 6.87 -1.31 6.56
CA THR A 65 6.29 -1.52 5.24
C THR A 65 4.79 -1.23 5.31
N TYR A 66 4.32 -0.32 4.47
CA TYR A 66 2.91 0.00 4.33
C TYR A 66 2.39 -0.54 3.00
N VAL A 67 1.28 -1.25 3.04
CA VAL A 67 0.68 -1.89 1.87
C VAL A 67 -0.72 -1.33 1.61
N LEU A 68 -1.08 -1.23 0.33
CA LEU A 68 -2.47 -1.04 -0.07
C LEU A 68 -3.24 -2.36 0.00
N GLY A 69 -4.57 -2.26 -0.02
CA GLY A 69 -5.48 -3.40 0.07
C GLY A 69 -5.54 -4.22 -1.21
N ALA A 70 -6.23 -5.35 -1.15
CA ALA A 70 -6.42 -6.27 -2.26
C ALA A 70 -7.01 -5.57 -3.51
N VAL A 71 -6.58 -6.01 -4.69
CA VAL A 71 -7.21 -5.69 -5.99
C VAL A 71 -7.84 -6.92 -6.66
N HIS A 72 -7.72 -8.08 -6.02
CA HIS A 72 -8.24 -9.37 -6.46
C HIS A 72 -8.99 -10.05 -5.31
N GLN A 73 -10.03 -10.84 -5.61
CA GLN A 73 -10.87 -11.48 -4.59
C GLN A 73 -10.07 -12.47 -3.72
N GLU A 74 -9.11 -13.15 -4.31
CA GLU A 74 -8.32 -14.22 -3.72
C GLU A 74 -7.45 -13.73 -2.55
N THR A 75 -7.05 -12.45 -2.58
CA THR A 75 -6.16 -11.85 -1.57
C THR A 75 -6.91 -11.02 -0.53
N VAL A 76 -8.24 -10.85 -0.66
CA VAL A 76 -9.06 -10.13 0.33
C VAL A 76 -8.91 -10.71 1.74
N LYS A 77 -8.77 -12.03 1.85
CA LYS A 77 -8.66 -12.76 3.12
C LYS A 77 -7.51 -12.31 4.03
N TYR A 78 -6.48 -11.67 3.48
CA TYR A 78 -5.36 -11.16 4.28
C TYR A 78 -5.63 -9.80 4.93
N PHE A 79 -6.69 -9.11 4.52
CA PHE A 79 -7.03 -7.77 4.97
C PHE A 79 -8.30 -7.81 5.83
N SER A 80 -8.13 -8.14 7.11
CA SER A 80 -9.24 -8.41 8.03
C SER A 80 -10.03 -7.18 8.46
N ASP A 81 -9.39 -6.00 8.47
CA ASP A 81 -10.00 -4.74 8.89
C ASP A 81 -9.99 -3.74 7.73
N VAL A 82 -11.17 -3.21 7.40
CA VAL A 82 -11.34 -2.26 6.28
C VAL A 82 -10.63 -0.93 6.55
N ASP A 83 -10.48 -0.53 7.81
CA ASP A 83 -9.87 0.74 8.20
C ASP A 83 -8.34 0.65 8.35
N GLY A 84 -7.78 -0.56 8.15
CA GLY A 84 -6.35 -0.83 8.24
C GLY A 84 -5.99 -1.64 9.48
N CYS A 85 -4.91 -2.40 9.39
CA CYS A 85 -4.42 -3.23 10.49
C CYS A 85 -2.93 -3.55 10.34
N ASP A 86 -2.28 -3.84 11.46
CA ASP A 86 -0.99 -4.50 11.42
C ASP A 86 -1.20 -5.96 10.97
N LEU A 87 -0.55 -6.33 9.86
CA LEU A 87 -0.64 -7.67 9.29
C LEU A 87 0.28 -8.62 10.05
N VAL A 88 1.53 -8.19 10.25
CA VAL A 88 2.56 -8.78 11.10
C VAL A 88 3.53 -7.68 11.55
N GLU A 89 4.54 -8.01 12.33
CA GLU A 89 5.56 -7.03 12.74
C GLU A 89 6.19 -6.34 11.52
N ASN A 90 6.23 -4.99 11.56
CA ASN A 90 6.74 -4.10 10.50
C ASN A 90 5.97 -4.12 9.18
N ILE A 91 4.80 -4.74 9.09
CA ILE A 91 3.98 -4.75 7.86
C ILE A 91 2.54 -4.35 8.22
N THR A 92 2.11 -3.20 7.72
CA THR A 92 0.81 -2.60 8.05
C THR A 92 0.01 -2.37 6.77
N TYR A 93 -1.24 -2.84 6.76
CA TYR A 93 -2.24 -2.45 5.78
C TYR A 93 -2.80 -1.06 6.16
N LEU A 94 -2.72 -0.11 5.22
CA LEU A 94 -3.17 1.27 5.46
C LEU A 94 -4.69 1.41 5.60
N GLY A 95 -5.46 0.46 5.12
CA GLY A 95 -6.92 0.55 5.04
C GLY A 95 -7.43 0.89 3.64
N ARG A 96 -8.76 0.94 3.51
CA ARG A 96 -9.44 1.11 2.22
C ARG A 96 -9.18 2.48 1.61
N LYS A 97 -9.16 3.52 2.43
CA LYS A 97 -8.88 4.91 2.03
C LYS A 97 -8.50 5.72 3.25
N GLY A 98 -7.71 6.77 3.07
CA GLY A 98 -7.40 7.69 4.17
C GLY A 98 -6.22 8.59 3.87
N VAL A 99 -5.77 9.28 4.93
CA VAL A 99 -4.57 10.11 4.91
C VAL A 99 -3.66 9.66 6.04
N PHE A 100 -2.53 9.08 5.69
CA PHE A 100 -1.48 8.70 6.62
C PHE A 100 -0.56 9.90 6.83
N SER A 101 -0.34 10.26 8.10
CA SER A 101 0.61 11.31 8.50
C SER A 101 1.78 10.68 9.26
N GLY A 102 2.93 10.59 8.60
CA GLY A 102 4.13 10.05 9.23
C GLY A 102 4.74 11.02 10.25
N VAL A 103 5.64 10.52 11.11
CA VAL A 103 6.36 11.31 12.13
C VAL A 103 7.19 12.49 11.58
N SER A 104 7.33 12.61 10.26
CA SER A 104 8.00 13.73 9.59
C SER A 104 7.07 14.85 9.15
N GLY A 105 5.76 14.74 9.38
CA GLY A 105 4.75 15.64 8.79
C GLY A 105 4.44 15.35 7.33
N LEU A 106 4.98 14.26 6.76
CA LEU A 106 4.65 13.80 5.41
C LEU A 106 3.18 13.37 5.35
N GLN A 107 2.42 13.91 4.42
CA GLN A 107 1.02 13.57 4.19
C GLN A 107 0.89 12.65 2.97
N ILE A 108 0.40 11.43 3.20
CA ILE A 108 0.16 10.43 2.17
C ILE A 108 -1.33 10.14 2.10
N ALA A 109 -2.00 10.54 1.01
CA ALA A 109 -3.33 10.03 0.72
C ALA A 109 -3.22 8.64 0.08
N TYR A 110 -4.13 7.75 0.40
CA TYR A 110 -4.18 6.41 -0.19
C TYR A 110 -5.60 5.99 -0.52
N LEU A 111 -5.72 5.18 -1.58
CA LEU A 111 -6.96 4.56 -2.02
C LEU A 111 -6.65 3.14 -2.50
N SER A 112 -7.16 2.16 -1.77
CA SER A 112 -6.94 0.73 -2.01
C SER A 112 -7.97 0.14 -2.96
N GLY A 113 -7.58 -0.91 -3.69
CA GLY A 113 -8.45 -1.65 -4.60
C GLY A 113 -8.54 -1.06 -6.00
N ILE A 114 -9.49 -1.59 -6.79
CA ILE A 114 -9.79 -1.14 -8.16
C ILE A 114 -11.13 -0.40 -8.23
N GLU A 115 -11.30 0.47 -9.23
CA GLU A 115 -12.55 1.20 -9.40
C GLU A 115 -13.70 0.23 -9.71
N SER A 116 -14.79 0.33 -8.96
CA SER A 116 -16.06 -0.33 -9.29
C SER A 116 -17.21 0.68 -9.38
N ARG A 117 -18.12 0.40 -10.31
CA ARG A 117 -19.40 1.10 -10.46
C ARG A 117 -20.58 0.36 -9.82
N SER A 118 -20.34 -0.83 -9.26
CA SER A 118 -21.38 -1.63 -8.61
C SER A 118 -21.63 -1.16 -7.17
N GLU A 119 -22.88 -1.30 -6.72
CA GLU A 119 -23.24 -1.18 -5.31
C GLU A 119 -24.07 -2.40 -4.86
N PRO A 120 -23.61 -3.16 -3.84
CA PRO A 120 -22.36 -2.97 -3.10
C PRO A 120 -21.12 -3.24 -3.96
N ALA A 121 -20.03 -2.52 -3.67
CA ALA A 121 -18.76 -2.77 -4.30
C ALA A 121 -18.08 -4.02 -3.71
N PRO A 122 -17.34 -4.81 -4.51
CA PRO A 122 -16.50 -5.87 -3.99
C PRO A 122 -15.52 -5.37 -2.92
N ALA A 123 -15.10 -6.25 -2.01
CA ALA A 123 -14.19 -5.88 -0.91
C ALA A 123 -12.82 -5.38 -1.39
N TYR A 124 -12.41 -5.76 -2.61
CA TYR A 124 -11.17 -5.34 -3.28
C TYR A 124 -11.36 -4.14 -4.22
N ALA A 125 -12.46 -3.40 -4.07
CA ALA A 125 -12.81 -2.29 -4.95
C ALA A 125 -13.22 -1.02 -4.20
N PHE A 126 -12.91 0.14 -4.80
CA PHE A 126 -13.37 1.46 -4.37
C PHE A 126 -14.44 2.02 -5.32
N THR A 127 -15.25 2.93 -4.80
CA THR A 127 -16.33 3.60 -5.55
C THR A 127 -16.14 5.11 -5.64
N ALA A 128 -16.95 5.80 -6.45
CA ALA A 128 -17.01 7.27 -6.45
C ALA A 128 -17.38 7.85 -5.06
N LYS A 129 -18.17 7.12 -4.25
CA LYS A 129 -18.47 7.52 -2.86
C LYS A 129 -17.21 7.49 -2.00
N ASP A 130 -16.36 6.47 -2.17
CA ASP A 130 -15.08 6.38 -1.48
C ASP A 130 -14.18 7.58 -1.81
N VAL A 131 -14.01 7.88 -3.10
CA VAL A 131 -13.25 9.04 -3.57
C VAL A 131 -13.80 10.35 -2.98
N THR A 132 -15.13 10.52 -3.00
CA THR A 132 -15.77 11.72 -2.45
C THR A 132 -15.51 11.86 -0.95
N SER A 133 -15.66 10.78 -0.19
CA SER A 133 -15.43 10.79 1.26
C SER A 133 -13.96 10.99 1.64
N LEU A 134 -13.02 10.54 0.82
CA LEU A 134 -11.59 10.81 1.01
C LEU A 134 -11.29 12.31 0.77
N LYS A 135 -11.90 12.90 -0.26
CA LYS A 135 -11.68 14.31 -0.62
C LYS A 135 -12.39 15.29 0.30
N ALA A 136 -13.60 14.99 0.75
CA ALA A 136 -14.44 15.90 1.52
C ALA A 136 -13.73 16.58 2.73
N PRO A 137 -13.05 15.85 3.64
CA PRO A 137 -12.36 16.48 4.77
C PRO A 137 -11.12 17.28 4.34
N LEU A 138 -10.51 16.92 3.20
CA LEU A 138 -9.33 17.63 2.68
C LEU A 138 -9.72 18.98 2.09
N VAL A 139 -10.80 19.04 1.31
CA VAL A 139 -11.24 20.27 0.66
C VAL A 139 -11.97 21.24 1.60
N SER A 140 -12.60 20.73 2.67
CA SER A 140 -13.30 21.58 3.65
C SER A 140 -12.34 22.26 4.64
N ASN A 141 -11.11 21.74 4.76
CA ASN A 141 -10.09 22.30 5.62
C ASN A 141 -9.39 23.48 4.91
N SER A 142 -9.71 24.71 5.31
CA SER A 142 -9.10 25.94 4.75
C SER A 142 -7.58 26.04 4.90
N LYS A 143 -6.99 25.24 5.80
CA LYS A 143 -5.53 25.12 5.98
C LYS A 143 -4.90 24.01 5.15
N PHE A 144 -5.69 23.16 4.49
CA PHE A 144 -5.17 22.08 3.66
C PHE A 144 -4.44 22.66 2.44
N LYS A 145 -3.18 22.27 2.28
CA LYS A 145 -2.31 22.74 1.19
C LYS A 145 -2.11 21.69 0.09
N GLY A 146 -2.62 20.48 0.29
CA GLY A 146 -2.36 19.33 -0.55
C GLY A 146 -1.80 18.16 0.27
N VAL A 147 -1.61 17.03 -0.39
CA VAL A 147 -0.83 15.89 0.11
C VAL A 147 0.50 15.84 -0.64
N ASP A 148 1.53 15.28 -0.01
CA ASP A 148 2.84 15.10 -0.64
C ASP A 148 2.82 13.92 -1.63
N ILE A 149 2.08 12.87 -1.30
CA ILE A 149 2.00 11.63 -2.09
C ILE A 149 0.56 11.15 -2.13
N LEU A 150 0.11 10.70 -3.31
CA LEU A 150 -1.11 9.91 -3.49
C LEU A 150 -0.72 8.48 -3.89
N LEU A 151 -1.21 7.48 -3.15
CA LEU A 151 -1.02 6.07 -3.45
C LEU A 151 -2.30 5.45 -4.00
N THR A 152 -2.20 4.84 -5.18
CA THR A 152 -3.24 4.02 -5.80
C THR A 152 -2.58 2.79 -6.42
N SER A 153 -3.27 1.65 -6.37
CA SER A 153 -2.84 0.45 -7.09
C SER A 153 -3.04 0.58 -8.61
N PRO A 154 -4.24 0.93 -9.11
CA PRO A 154 -4.40 1.22 -10.53
C PRO A 154 -3.78 2.56 -10.89
N TRP A 155 -3.29 2.64 -12.14
CA TRP A 155 -2.81 3.89 -12.71
C TRP A 155 -3.96 4.87 -12.91
N PRO A 156 -3.77 6.17 -12.62
CA PRO A 156 -4.76 7.19 -12.97
C PRO A 156 -5.03 7.17 -14.47
N LYS A 157 -6.32 7.24 -14.83
CA LYS A 157 -6.74 7.22 -16.25
C LYS A 157 -6.02 8.33 -17.03
N GLY A 158 -5.38 7.95 -18.13
CA GLY A 158 -4.68 8.88 -19.02
C GLY A 158 -3.29 9.29 -18.57
N VAL A 159 -2.76 8.77 -17.45
CA VAL A 159 -1.40 9.10 -16.99
C VAL A 159 -0.32 8.74 -18.02
N TRP A 160 -0.55 7.69 -18.81
CA TRP A 160 0.36 7.25 -19.87
C TRP A 160 0.59 8.32 -20.95
N GLN A 161 -0.32 9.27 -21.14
CA GLN A 161 -0.15 10.39 -22.09
C GLN A 161 1.01 11.31 -21.70
N TYR A 162 1.48 11.22 -20.45
CA TYR A 162 2.56 12.02 -19.89
C TYR A 162 3.79 11.16 -19.53
N GLY A 163 3.80 9.88 -19.88
CA GLY A 163 4.96 9.01 -19.70
C GLY A 163 6.02 9.34 -20.74
N ASN A 164 7.29 9.44 -20.31
CA ASN A 164 8.41 9.43 -21.25
C ASN A 164 8.56 8.01 -21.81
N ASN A 165 8.54 7.87 -23.14
CA ASN A 165 8.87 6.62 -23.85
C ASN A 165 10.31 6.19 -23.60
#